data_AF-A0A848YL57-F1
#
_entry.id   AF-A0A848YL57-F1
#
_cell.length_a   1.000
_cell.length_b   1.000
_cell.length_c   1.000
_cell.angle_alpha   90.00
_cell.angle_beta   90.00
_cell.angle_gamma   90.00
#
_symmetry.space_group_name_H-M   'P 1'
#
loop_
_entity.id
_entity.type
_entity.pdbx_description
1 polymer ?
#
loop_
_entity_poly.entity_id
_entity_poly.type
_entity_poly.pdbx_seq_one_letter_code
_entity_poly.pdbx_strand_id
1 'polypeptide(L)'
;GKEDVHLLLVATAERGLCGGFNSNIARLARDHANELIQNGKTVKILCVGKKGNDALKRTYANLILDVVDLRHVKQVGFVDANSIGTRVLKMFEDGEFDVCTLFFSKFQNVITQVPTALPLIPAQVEVAEDGEALDLNGAVYDYEPEESEILDTLLPRNVSIQIFRGLLENAASEQGARMSAMDNATRNAGDMIDKLTMSYNRQRQAQITKELIEIISGAEAL
;
A
#
# COMPACT_ATOMS: atom_id res chain seq x y z
N GLY A 1 -25.18 -6.65 -10.84
CA GLY A 1 -24.53 -7.02 -12.12
C GLY A 1 -24.12 -8.47 -12.06
N LYS A 2 -23.41 -8.98 -13.06
CA LYS A 2 -22.62 -10.21 -12.89
C LYS A 2 -21.52 -9.94 -11.86
N GLU A 3 -20.94 -10.98 -11.27
CA GLU A 3 -19.86 -10.86 -10.29
C GLU A 3 -18.79 -11.90 -10.60
N ASP A 4 -18.47 -12.11 -11.87
CA ASP A 4 -17.65 -13.25 -12.30
C ASP A 4 -16.19 -12.85 -12.50
N VAL A 5 -15.95 -11.59 -12.89
CA VAL A 5 -14.61 -11.05 -13.11
C VAL A 5 -14.31 -9.92 -12.12
N HIS A 6 -13.27 -10.10 -11.31
CA HIS A 6 -12.86 -9.17 -10.27
C HIS A 6 -11.55 -8.48 -10.64
N LEU A 7 -11.55 -7.14 -10.60
CA LEU A 7 -10.37 -6.30 -10.70
C LEU A 7 -9.86 -5.92 -9.30
N LEU A 8 -8.63 -6.32 -9.01
CA LEU A 8 -7.93 -5.97 -7.79
C LEU A 8 -6.99 -4.81 -8.09
N LEU A 9 -7.35 -3.60 -7.64
CA LEU A 9 -6.53 -2.41 -7.74
C LEU A 9 -5.60 -2.34 -6.53
N VAL A 10 -4.32 -2.69 -6.69
CA VAL A 10 -3.39 -2.86 -5.58
C VAL A 10 -2.44 -1.68 -5.48
N ALA A 11 -2.69 -0.78 -4.52
CA ALA A 11 -1.89 0.42 -4.30
C ALA A 11 -0.77 0.20 -3.29
N THR A 12 0.47 0.33 -3.74
CA THR A 12 1.70 0.13 -2.95
C THR A 12 2.71 1.23 -3.24
N ALA A 13 3.82 1.25 -2.49
CA ALA A 13 4.88 2.21 -2.71
C ALA A 13 5.74 1.88 -3.93
N GLU A 14 6.42 2.89 -4.47
CA GLU A 14 7.48 2.71 -5.47
C GLU A 14 8.78 2.19 -4.84
N ARG A 15 9.06 2.63 -3.61
CA ARG A 15 10.31 2.38 -2.90
C ARG A 15 10.08 1.50 -1.67
N GLY A 16 11.14 0.84 -1.23
CA GLY A 16 11.14 0.06 0.01
C GLY A 16 11.39 0.93 1.24
N LEU A 17 12.00 0.30 2.26
CA LEU A 17 12.37 0.93 3.54
C LEU A 17 11.16 1.43 4.37
N CYS A 18 9.99 0.84 4.18
CA CYS A 18 8.75 1.15 4.89
C CYS A 18 8.24 -0.05 5.72
N GLY A 19 9.17 -0.85 6.26
CA GLY A 19 8.84 -2.02 7.08
C GLY A 19 7.90 -3.00 6.36
N GLY A 20 6.83 -3.41 7.05
CA GLY A 20 5.84 -4.37 6.54
C GLY A 20 4.80 -3.79 5.58
N PHE A 21 4.78 -2.47 5.32
CA PHE A 21 3.73 -1.77 4.57
C PHE A 21 3.35 -2.46 3.24
N ASN A 22 4.30 -2.59 2.32
CA ASN A 22 4.04 -3.18 1.00
C ASN A 22 3.63 -4.66 1.10
N SER A 23 4.31 -5.42 1.95
CA SER A 23 4.07 -6.85 2.13
C SER A 23 2.69 -7.13 2.73
N ASN A 24 2.21 -6.25 3.61
CA ASN A 24 0.91 -6.40 4.25
C ASN A 24 -0.22 -6.15 3.25
N ILE A 25 -0.13 -5.12 2.41
CA ILE A 25 -1.09 -4.85 1.33
C ILE A 25 -1.08 -5.99 0.30
N ALA A 26 0.11 -6.39 -0.17
CA ALA A 26 0.24 -7.47 -1.14
C ALA A 26 -0.24 -8.83 -0.60
N ARG A 27 -0.12 -9.08 0.71
CA ARG A 27 -0.68 -10.27 1.35
C ARG A 27 -2.21 -10.22 1.33
N LEU A 28 -2.82 -9.11 1.75
CA LEU A 28 -4.28 -8.96 1.71
C LEU A 28 -4.83 -9.18 0.29
N ALA A 29 -4.22 -8.55 -0.72
CA ALA A 29 -4.63 -8.71 -2.11
C ALA A 29 -4.46 -10.16 -2.61
N ARG A 30 -3.37 -10.83 -2.22
CA ARG A 30 -3.13 -12.25 -2.55
C ARG A 30 -4.14 -13.19 -1.90
N ASP A 31 -4.44 -12.98 -0.62
CA ASP A 31 -5.37 -13.83 0.10
C ASP A 31 -6.78 -13.69 -0.50
N HIS A 32 -7.18 -12.46 -0.84
CA HIS A 32 -8.44 -12.20 -1.56
C HIS A 32 -8.46 -12.79 -2.98
N ALA A 33 -7.36 -12.67 -3.73
CA ALA A 33 -7.25 -13.29 -5.05
C ALA A 33 -7.40 -14.82 -4.99
N ASN A 34 -6.79 -15.47 -3.99
CA ASN A 34 -6.90 -16.91 -3.80
C ASN A 34 -8.33 -17.34 -3.47
N GLU A 35 -9.00 -16.61 -2.59
CA GLU A 35 -10.39 -16.86 -2.23
C GLU A 35 -11.30 -16.79 -3.46
N LEU A 36 -11.16 -15.74 -4.27
CA LEU A 36 -11.93 -15.57 -5.51
C LEU A 36 -11.65 -16.71 -6.51
N ILE A 37 -10.39 -17.07 -6.73
CA ILE A 37 -10.01 -18.16 -7.63
C ILE A 37 -10.58 -19.50 -7.14
N GLN A 38 -10.56 -19.77 -5.83
CA GLN A 38 -11.14 -20.97 -5.25
C GLN A 38 -12.66 -21.04 -5.46
N ASN A 39 -13.32 -19.88 -5.42
CA ASN A 39 -14.75 -19.74 -5.71
C ASN A 39 -15.07 -19.76 -7.23
N GLY A 40 -14.10 -20.08 -8.09
CA GLY A 40 -14.28 -20.18 -9.54
C GLY A 40 -14.38 -18.82 -10.25
N LYS A 41 -14.00 -17.73 -9.59
CA LYS A 41 -14.04 -16.37 -10.16
C LYS A 41 -12.76 -16.05 -10.93
N THR A 42 -12.88 -15.17 -11.93
CA THR A 42 -11.74 -14.69 -12.71
C THR A 42 -11.15 -13.46 -12.03
N VAL A 43 -9.83 -13.45 -11.81
CA VAL A 43 -9.13 -12.35 -11.15
C VAL A 43 -8.23 -11.63 -12.14
N LYS A 44 -8.32 -10.30 -12.15
CA LYS A 44 -7.43 -9.39 -12.85
C LYS A 44 -6.80 -8.44 -11.83
N ILE A 45 -5.53 -8.07 -12.02
CA ILE A 45 -4.79 -7.24 -11.06
C ILE A 45 -4.23 -6.02 -11.80
N LEU A 46 -4.51 -4.84 -11.26
CA LEU A 46 -3.90 -3.58 -11.68
C LEU A 46 -3.04 -3.06 -10.52
N CYS A 47 -1.73 -3.04 -10.69
CA CYS A 47 -0.83 -2.56 -9.65
C CYS A 47 -0.65 -1.05 -9.78
N VAL A 48 -0.80 -0.31 -8.67
CA VAL A 48 -0.36 1.08 -8.56
C VAL A 48 0.86 1.08 -7.67
N GLY A 49 2.01 1.44 -8.24
CA GLY A 49 3.31 1.30 -7.58
C GLY A 49 4.02 -0.01 -7.90
N LYS A 50 5.35 0.06 -7.98
CA LYS A 50 6.19 -1.09 -8.34
C LYS A 50 6.21 -2.23 -7.29
N LYS A 51 6.11 -1.93 -5.99
CA LYS A 51 6.34 -2.95 -4.95
C LYS A 51 5.25 -4.03 -4.90
N GLY A 52 4.01 -3.67 -5.19
CA GLY A 52 2.90 -4.61 -5.34
C GLY A 52 3.13 -5.56 -6.51
N ASN A 53 3.53 -5.03 -7.66
CA ASN A 53 3.86 -5.84 -8.83
C ASN A 53 5.03 -6.80 -8.54
N ASP A 54 6.13 -6.31 -7.95
CA ASP A 54 7.27 -7.17 -7.60
C ASP A 54 6.87 -8.32 -6.65
N ALA A 55 5.95 -8.06 -5.72
CA ALA A 55 5.47 -9.05 -4.75
C ALA A 55 4.48 -10.06 -5.36
N LEU A 56 3.61 -9.62 -6.29
CA LEU A 56 2.54 -10.43 -6.85
C LEU A 56 2.94 -11.17 -8.12
N LYS A 57 3.88 -10.63 -8.93
CA LYS A 57 4.22 -11.21 -10.24
C LYS A 57 4.74 -12.65 -10.14
N ARG A 58 5.38 -13.03 -9.04
CA ARG A 58 5.93 -14.39 -8.89
C ARG A 58 4.83 -15.45 -8.97
N THR A 59 3.63 -15.15 -8.48
CA THR A 59 2.50 -16.07 -8.43
C THR A 59 1.44 -15.74 -9.47
N TYR A 60 1.19 -14.46 -9.72
CA TYR A 60 0.05 -13.98 -10.50
C TYR A 60 0.45 -13.21 -11.76
N ALA A 61 1.66 -13.43 -12.32
CA ALA A 61 2.12 -12.72 -13.53
C ALA A 61 1.08 -12.68 -14.65
N ASN A 62 0.36 -13.79 -14.88
CA ASN A 62 -0.64 -13.90 -15.95
C ASN A 62 -1.96 -13.15 -15.64
N LEU A 63 -2.17 -12.75 -14.38
CA LEU A 63 -3.36 -12.02 -13.94
C LEU A 63 -3.11 -10.51 -13.86
N ILE A 64 -1.84 -10.08 -13.90
CA ILE A 64 -1.46 -8.67 -13.85
C ILE A 64 -1.65 -8.05 -15.23
N LEU A 65 -2.56 -7.09 -15.31
CA LEU A 65 -2.85 -6.37 -16.54
C LEU A 65 -1.78 -5.32 -16.83
N ASP A 66 -1.42 -4.54 -15.81
CA ASP A 66 -0.45 -3.45 -15.93
C ASP A 66 0.03 -2.94 -14.56
N VAL A 67 1.03 -2.06 -14.61
CA VAL A 67 1.60 -1.35 -13.47
C VAL A 67 1.60 0.15 -13.74
N VAL A 68 0.86 0.90 -12.93
CA VAL A 68 0.90 2.36 -12.92
C VAL A 68 2.14 2.80 -12.13
N ASP A 69 3.10 3.42 -12.82
CA ASP A 69 4.32 3.96 -12.22
C ASP A 69 4.11 5.42 -11.78
N LEU A 70 4.31 5.67 -10.48
CA LEU A 70 4.18 6.98 -9.85
C LEU A 70 5.52 7.55 -9.37
N ARG A 71 6.67 7.05 -9.82
CA ARG A 71 8.01 7.50 -9.33
C ARG A 71 8.29 8.97 -9.55
N HIS A 72 7.75 9.55 -10.63
CA HIS A 72 7.93 10.96 -10.94
C HIS A 72 7.00 11.86 -10.11
N VAL A 73 5.98 11.28 -9.48
CA VAL A 73 4.97 11.98 -8.68
C VAL A 73 5.46 12.05 -7.24
N LYS A 74 5.86 13.25 -6.80
CA LYS A 74 6.29 13.48 -5.41
C LYS A 74 5.12 13.48 -4.42
N GLN A 75 4.01 14.05 -4.85
CA GLN A 75 2.78 14.15 -4.07
C GLN A 75 1.63 13.80 -5.01
N VAL A 76 0.87 12.78 -4.63
CA VAL A 76 -0.28 12.32 -5.42
C VAL A 76 -1.33 13.43 -5.45
N GLY A 77 -1.64 13.90 -6.66
CA GLY A 77 -2.72 14.86 -6.90
C GLY A 77 -3.98 14.17 -7.41
N PHE A 78 -5.06 14.94 -7.49
CA PHE A 78 -6.31 14.45 -8.08
C PHE A 78 -6.12 14.02 -9.55
N VAL A 79 -5.23 14.68 -10.30
CA VAL A 79 -4.96 14.34 -11.71
C VAL A 79 -4.44 12.91 -11.85
N ASP A 80 -3.54 12.47 -10.97
CA ASP A 80 -2.98 11.11 -10.99
C ASP A 80 -4.08 10.09 -10.67
N ALA A 81 -4.85 10.34 -9.61
CA ALA A 81 -5.96 9.48 -9.22
C ALA A 81 -7.06 9.42 -10.29
N ASN A 82 -7.37 10.55 -10.93
CA ASN A 82 -8.37 10.62 -12.00
C ASN A 82 -7.91 9.86 -13.25
N SER A 83 -6.61 9.84 -13.56
CA SER A 83 -6.09 9.02 -14.65
C SER A 83 -6.29 7.52 -14.41
N ILE A 84 -6.09 7.08 -13.16
CA ILE A 84 -6.35 5.69 -12.72
C ILE A 84 -7.86 5.41 -12.73
N GLY A 85 -8.67 6.31 -12.18
CA GLY A 85 -10.13 6.18 -12.14
C GLY A 85 -10.74 6.11 -13.54
N THR A 86 -10.34 7.01 -14.45
CA THR A 86 -10.80 7.00 -15.86
C THR A 86 -10.44 5.69 -16.56
N ARG A 87 -9.24 5.16 -16.30
CA ARG A 87 -8.83 3.86 -16.85
C ARG A 87 -9.68 2.70 -16.31
N VAL A 88 -9.89 2.66 -15.00
CA VAL A 88 -10.71 1.63 -14.35
C VAL A 88 -12.15 1.69 -14.85
N LEU A 89 -12.72 2.88 -14.99
CA LEU A 89 -14.07 3.09 -15.53
C LEU A 89 -14.18 2.67 -16.98
N LYS A 90 -13.21 3.03 -17.82
CA LYS A 90 -13.18 2.59 -19.22
C LYS A 90 -13.16 1.06 -19.33
N MET A 91 -12.33 0.39 -18.54
CA MET A 91 -12.28 -1.08 -18.50
C MET A 91 -13.61 -1.69 -18.03
N PHE A 92 -14.33 -1.01 -17.13
CA PHE A 92 -15.67 -1.43 -16.71
C PHE A 92 -16.70 -1.28 -17.83
N GLU A 93 -16.70 -0.13 -18.52
CA GLU A 93 -17.55 0.14 -19.70
C GLU A 93 -17.30 -0.84 -20.85
N ASP A 94 -16.03 -1.20 -21.06
CA ASP A 94 -15.59 -2.19 -22.05
C ASP A 94 -15.95 -3.65 -21.64
N GLY A 95 -16.54 -3.85 -20.45
CA GLY A 95 -16.95 -5.15 -19.93
C GLY A 95 -15.79 -6.05 -19.53
N GLU A 96 -14.61 -5.49 -19.24
CA GLU A 96 -13.43 -6.26 -18.88
C GLU A 96 -13.49 -6.85 -17.47
N PHE A 97 -14.25 -6.25 -16.57
CA PHE A 97 -14.50 -6.75 -15.21
C PHE A 97 -15.88 -6.33 -14.72
N ASP A 98 -16.39 -7.01 -13.69
CA ASP A 98 -17.68 -6.70 -13.08
C ASP A 98 -17.55 -6.00 -11.71
N VAL A 99 -16.53 -6.38 -10.93
CA VAL A 99 -16.30 -5.87 -9.57
C VAL A 99 -14.89 -5.30 -9.47
N CYS A 100 -14.72 -4.13 -8.88
CA CYS A 100 -13.41 -3.52 -8.59
C CYS A 100 -13.21 -3.30 -7.10
N THR A 101 -12.07 -3.72 -6.57
CA THR A 101 -11.70 -3.54 -5.16
C THR A 101 -10.33 -2.91 -5.05
N LEU A 102 -10.23 -1.81 -4.31
CA LEU A 102 -8.99 -1.10 -4.00
C LEU A 102 -8.34 -1.65 -2.73
N PHE A 103 -7.10 -2.10 -2.86
CA PHE A 103 -6.25 -2.55 -1.76
C PHE A 103 -5.22 -1.48 -1.46
N PHE A 104 -5.28 -0.95 -0.24
CA PHE A 104 -4.38 0.09 0.21
C PHE A 104 -4.18 -0.04 1.73
N SER A 105 -3.36 0.81 2.31
CA SER A 105 -3.24 0.91 3.76
C SER A 105 -3.94 2.15 4.27
N LYS A 106 -4.94 1.95 5.13
CA LYS A 106 -5.62 3.03 5.87
C LYS A 106 -4.71 3.53 6.98
N PHE A 107 -4.51 4.85 7.02
CA PHE A 107 -3.73 5.50 8.05
C PHE A 107 -4.57 5.61 9.34
N GLN A 108 -4.13 4.97 10.42
CA GLN A 108 -4.68 5.25 11.76
C GLN A 108 -3.77 6.19 12.54
N ASN A 109 -2.48 5.86 12.62
CA ASN A 109 -1.45 6.69 13.23
C ASN A 109 -0.07 6.30 12.68
N VAL A 110 1.00 6.95 13.17
CA VAL A 110 2.38 6.75 12.68
C VAL A 110 2.88 5.31 12.89
N ILE A 111 2.35 4.59 13.88
CA ILE A 111 2.75 3.20 14.19
C ILE A 111 1.80 2.19 13.53
N THR A 112 0.52 2.51 13.44
CA THR A 112 -0.54 1.59 13.02
C THR A 112 -1.05 1.93 11.62
N GLN A 113 -0.79 1.03 10.70
CA GLN A 113 -1.23 1.07 9.31
C GLN A 113 -2.03 -0.19 9.01
N VAL A 114 -3.30 -0.03 8.62
CA VAL A 114 -4.24 -1.15 8.47
C VAL A 114 -4.49 -1.44 6.99
N PRO A 115 -4.00 -2.57 6.45
CA PRO A 115 -4.36 -3.01 5.10
C PRO A 115 -5.87 -3.14 4.98
N THR A 116 -6.45 -2.47 3.99
CA THR A 116 -7.90 -2.36 3.80
C THR A 116 -8.24 -2.70 2.35
N ALA A 117 -9.32 -3.44 2.16
CA ALA A 117 -9.93 -3.69 0.87
C ALA A 117 -11.22 -2.85 0.79
N LEU A 118 -11.28 -1.92 -0.15
CA LEU A 118 -12.42 -1.04 -0.36
C LEU A 118 -13.09 -1.41 -1.70
N PRO A 119 -14.34 -1.91 -1.71
CA PRO A 119 -15.09 -2.10 -2.95
C PRO A 119 -15.38 -0.73 -3.59
N LEU A 120 -14.94 -0.54 -4.83
CA LEU A 120 -15.18 0.68 -5.61
C LEU A 120 -16.37 0.52 -6.56
N ILE A 121 -16.45 -0.64 -7.21
CA ILE A 121 -17.48 -0.98 -8.20
C ILE A 121 -17.99 -2.38 -7.88
N PRO A 122 -19.31 -2.62 -7.81
CA PRO A 122 -20.37 -1.62 -7.82
C PRO A 122 -20.33 -0.71 -6.59
N ALA A 123 -20.85 0.52 -6.73
CA ALA A 123 -20.93 1.46 -5.61
C ALA A 123 -21.83 0.87 -4.52
N GLN A 124 -21.27 0.66 -3.33
CA GLN A 124 -22.05 0.22 -2.18
C GLN A 124 -22.67 1.45 -1.52
N VAL A 125 -24.01 1.47 -1.46
CA VAL A 125 -24.73 2.42 -0.63
C VAL A 125 -24.72 1.85 0.78
N GLU A 126 -23.97 2.47 1.68
CA GLU A 126 -24.16 2.22 3.12
C GLU A 126 -25.56 2.73 3.47
N VAL A 127 -26.54 1.83 3.45
CA VAL A 127 -27.83 2.10 4.07
C VAL A 127 -27.54 2.15 5.56
N ALA A 128 -27.66 3.33 6.18
CA ALA A 128 -27.50 3.47 7.63
C ALA A 128 -28.37 2.40 8.31
N GLU A 129 -27.77 1.64 9.24
CA GLU A 129 -28.48 0.56 9.97
C GLU A 129 -29.63 1.08 10.84
N ASP A 130 -29.68 2.40 11.06
CA ASP A 130 -30.88 3.09 11.49
C ASP A 130 -31.72 3.39 10.25
N GLY A 131 -32.78 2.60 10.04
CA GLY A 131 -33.82 2.83 9.01
C GLY A 131 -34.60 4.14 9.16
N GLU A 132 -34.00 5.17 9.76
CA GLU A 132 -34.37 6.55 9.53
C GLU A 132 -33.95 6.89 8.10
N ALA A 133 -34.92 6.82 7.18
CA ALA A 133 -34.87 7.68 6.01
C ALA A 133 -34.42 9.06 6.49
N LEU A 134 -33.33 9.60 5.91
CA LEU A 134 -32.84 10.95 6.20
C LEU A 134 -34.04 11.84 6.51
N ASP A 135 -34.13 12.37 7.73
CA ASP A 135 -35.17 13.32 8.07
C ASP A 135 -34.91 14.57 7.25
N LEU A 136 -35.46 14.58 6.04
CA LEU A 136 -35.29 15.61 5.03
C LEU A 136 -35.96 16.92 5.48
N ASN A 137 -36.64 16.95 6.65
CA ASN A 137 -37.27 18.14 7.20
C ASN A 137 -38.22 18.84 6.18
N GLY A 138 -38.80 18.07 5.27
CA GLY A 138 -39.65 18.58 4.18
C GLY A 138 -38.91 19.27 3.03
N ALA A 139 -37.58 19.12 2.91
CA ALA A 139 -36.80 19.63 1.80
C ALA A 139 -37.15 18.88 0.51
N VAL A 140 -37.93 19.53 -0.36
CA VAL A 140 -38.14 19.11 -1.74
C VAL A 140 -36.89 19.51 -2.52
N TYR A 141 -36.12 18.53 -2.98
CA TYR A 141 -35.01 18.76 -3.90
C TYR A 141 -35.56 18.80 -5.33
N ASP A 142 -35.59 19.97 -5.94
CA ASP A 142 -35.75 20.10 -7.38
C ASP A 142 -34.40 19.80 -8.04
N TYR A 143 -34.34 18.71 -8.79
CA TYR A 143 -33.19 18.36 -9.62
C TYR A 143 -33.34 19.05 -10.97
N GLU A 144 -32.29 19.73 -11.42
CA GLU A 144 -32.20 20.30 -12.76
C GLU A 144 -30.84 19.88 -13.32
N PRO A 145 -30.75 19.06 -14.39
CA PRO A 145 -31.78 18.59 -15.32
C PRO A 145 -32.62 17.38 -14.83
N GLU A 146 -32.12 16.14 -14.85
CA GLU A 146 -32.81 14.95 -14.28
C GLU A 146 -31.88 14.22 -13.28
N GLU A 147 -32.47 13.50 -12.31
CA GLU A 147 -31.73 12.72 -11.30
C GLU A 147 -30.77 11.70 -11.94
N SER A 148 -31.21 11.05 -13.02
CA SER A 148 -30.43 10.10 -13.82
C SER A 148 -29.18 10.75 -14.42
N GLU A 149 -29.33 11.90 -15.07
CA GLU A 149 -28.23 12.64 -15.68
C GLU A 149 -27.21 13.13 -14.63
N ILE A 150 -27.71 13.52 -13.44
CA ILE A 150 -26.84 13.90 -12.32
C ILE A 150 -26.04 12.69 -11.84
N LEU A 151 -26.69 11.54 -11.65
CA LEU A 151 -26.00 10.31 -11.24
C LEU A 151 -24.97 9.84 -12.27
N ASP A 152 -25.28 9.94 -13.57
CA ASP A 152 -24.37 9.57 -14.65
C ASP A 152 -23.08 10.41 -14.64
N THR A 153 -23.15 11.65 -14.17
CA THR A 153 -21.95 12.50 -14.02
C THR A 153 -21.25 12.33 -12.67
N LEU A 154 -21.99 12.04 -11.60
CA LEU A 154 -21.45 11.94 -10.24
C LEU A 154 -20.81 10.58 -9.94
N LEU A 155 -21.37 9.48 -10.43
CA LEU A 155 -20.87 8.13 -10.16
C LEU A 155 -19.42 7.93 -10.67
N PRO A 156 -19.08 8.26 -11.93
CA PRO A 156 -17.70 8.19 -12.41
C PRO A 156 -16.75 9.05 -11.58
N ARG A 157 -17.18 10.27 -11.22
CA ARG A 157 -16.37 11.18 -10.41
C ARG A 157 -16.15 10.64 -9.00
N ASN A 158 -17.15 9.98 -8.42
CA ASN A 158 -17.05 9.37 -7.10
C ASN A 158 -15.96 8.30 -7.05
N VAL A 159 -15.86 7.44 -8.07
CA VAL A 159 -14.80 6.42 -8.16
C VAL A 159 -13.41 7.06 -8.13
N SER A 160 -13.18 8.11 -8.95
CA SER A 160 -11.91 8.86 -8.94
C SER A 160 -11.62 9.50 -7.57
N ILE A 161 -12.64 10.02 -6.87
CA ILE A 161 -12.50 10.60 -5.52
C ILE A 161 -12.14 9.53 -4.50
N GLN A 162 -12.79 8.35 -4.53
CA GLN A 162 -12.47 7.26 -3.62
C GLN A 162 -11.06 6.73 -3.83
N ILE A 163 -10.63 6.57 -5.09
CA ILE A 163 -9.25 6.23 -5.43
C ILE A 163 -8.30 7.30 -4.90
N PHE A 164 -8.61 8.59 -5.12
CA PHE A 164 -7.77 9.69 -4.63
C PHE A 164 -7.61 9.66 -3.10
N ARG A 165 -8.71 9.51 -2.37
CA ARG A 165 -8.70 9.35 -0.91
C ARG A 165 -7.84 8.15 -0.50
N GLY A 166 -8.06 6.99 -1.11
CA GLY A 166 -7.28 5.78 -0.83
C GLY A 166 -5.80 5.97 -1.07
N LEU A 167 -5.40 6.64 -2.16
CA LEU A 167 -4.00 6.95 -2.46
C LEU A 167 -3.39 7.93 -1.46
N LEU A 168 -4.13 8.94 -1.00
CA LEU A 168 -3.67 9.86 0.05
C LEU A 168 -3.48 9.16 1.40
N GLU A 169 -4.44 8.33 1.82
CA GLU A 169 -4.33 7.52 3.04
C GLU A 169 -3.14 6.54 2.94
N ASN A 170 -2.93 5.96 1.76
CA ASN A 170 -1.80 5.07 1.49
C ASN A 170 -0.45 5.79 1.55
N ALA A 171 -0.35 7.00 0.99
CA ALA A 171 0.86 7.81 1.03
C ALA A 171 1.20 8.25 2.47
N ALA A 172 0.20 8.66 3.26
CA ALA A 172 0.38 8.95 4.68
C ALA A 172 0.86 7.71 5.46
N SER A 173 0.23 6.55 5.21
CA SER A 173 0.64 5.27 5.79
C SER A 173 2.05 4.87 5.40
N GLU A 174 2.47 5.09 4.15
CA GLU A 174 3.82 4.80 3.69
C GLU A 174 4.86 5.59 4.46
N GLN A 175 4.63 6.90 4.65
CA GLN A 175 5.57 7.75 5.39
C GLN A 175 5.61 7.40 6.88
N GLY A 176 4.46 7.12 7.50
CA GLY A 176 4.41 6.65 8.90
C GLY A 176 5.18 5.33 9.10
N ALA A 177 4.96 4.36 8.21
CA ALA A 177 5.66 3.08 8.24
C ALA A 177 7.17 3.24 8.00
N ARG A 178 7.58 4.15 7.10
CA ARG A 178 8.98 4.48 6.85
C ARG A 178 9.65 5.12 8.07
N MET A 179 8.99 6.07 8.72
CA MET A 179 9.50 6.69 9.94
C MET A 179 9.76 5.63 11.02
N SER A 180 8.76 4.80 11.31
CA SER A 180 8.90 3.70 12.28
C SER A 180 9.99 2.69 11.90
N ALA A 181 10.11 2.34 10.62
CA ALA A 181 11.14 1.41 10.14
C ALA A 181 12.56 2.00 10.27
N MET A 182 12.76 3.27 9.97
CA MET A 182 14.06 3.93 10.07
C MET A 182 14.44 4.21 11.53
N ASP A 183 13.48 4.53 12.40
CA ASP A 183 13.72 4.69 13.85
C ASP A 183 14.19 3.37 14.47
N ASN A 184 13.60 2.25 14.05
CA ASN A 184 14.05 0.92 14.48
C ASN A 184 15.43 0.57 13.90
N ALA A 185 15.69 0.93 12.64
CA ALA A 185 17.01 0.70 12.03
C ALA A 185 18.11 1.50 12.75
N THR A 186 17.83 2.75 13.13
CA THR A 186 18.77 3.61 13.87
C THR A 186 19.09 3.02 15.24
N ARG A 187 18.07 2.55 15.98
CA ARG A 187 18.28 1.87 17.27
C ARG A 187 19.11 0.60 17.12
N ASN A 188 18.78 -0.25 16.15
CA ASN A 188 19.54 -1.48 15.88
C ASN A 188 21.00 -1.21 15.48
N ALA A 189 21.26 -0.10 14.76
CA ALA A 189 22.61 0.32 14.42
C ALA A 189 23.38 0.77 15.66
N GLY A 190 22.74 1.49 16.59
CA GLY A 190 23.32 1.85 17.89
C GLY A 190 23.76 0.63 18.68
N ASP A 191 22.88 -0.36 18.84
CA ASP A 191 23.19 -1.61 19.53
C ASP A 191 24.37 -2.37 18.90
N MET A 192 24.52 -2.28 17.56
CA MET A 192 25.63 -2.89 16.84
C MET A 192 26.94 -2.13 17.06
N ILE A 193 26.89 -0.80 17.05
CA ILE A 193 28.05 0.06 17.32
C ILE A 193 28.60 -0.22 18.72
N ASP A 194 27.73 -0.35 19.72
CA ASP A 194 28.15 -0.63 21.10
C ASP A 194 28.86 -1.99 21.20
N LYS A 195 28.30 -3.02 20.57
CA LYS A 195 28.91 -4.36 20.52
C LYS A 195 30.28 -4.35 19.82
N LEU A 196 30.37 -3.67 18.67
CA LEU A 196 31.62 -3.57 17.92
C LEU A 196 32.68 -2.76 18.68
N THR A 197 32.27 -1.71 19.40
CA THR A 197 33.17 -0.90 20.24
C THR A 197 33.77 -1.74 21.37
N MET A 198 32.96 -2.58 22.02
CA MET A 198 33.44 -3.51 23.05
C MET A 198 34.44 -4.52 22.47
N SER A 199 34.15 -5.09 21.30
CA SER A 199 35.06 -6.02 20.60
C SER A 199 36.37 -5.33 20.21
N TYR A 200 36.29 -4.12 19.66
CA TYR A 200 37.44 -3.31 19.27
C TYR A 200 38.36 -3.03 20.46
N ASN A 201 37.81 -2.58 21.60
CA ASN A 201 38.59 -2.30 22.79
C ASN A 201 39.28 -3.55 23.34
N ARG A 202 38.59 -4.70 23.33
CA ARG A 202 39.17 -5.99 23.73
C ARG A 202 40.32 -6.41 22.82
N GLN A 203 40.15 -6.29 21.50
CA GLN A 203 41.21 -6.60 20.52
C GLN A 203 42.39 -5.63 20.65
N ARG A 204 42.13 -4.34 20.87
CA ARG A 204 43.17 -3.33 21.11
C ARG A 204 44.02 -3.68 22.34
N GLN A 205 43.39 -4.08 23.44
CA GLN A 205 44.11 -4.52 24.65
C GLN A 205 44.92 -5.81 24.40
N ALA A 206 44.34 -6.78 23.69
CA ALA A 206 45.05 -8.00 23.30
C ALA A 206 46.28 -7.71 22.42
N GLN A 207 46.17 -6.74 21.52
CA GLN A 207 47.29 -6.33 20.66
C GLN A 207 48.39 -5.62 21.46
N ILE A 208 48.05 -4.67 22.33
CA ILE A 208 49.02 -3.99 23.22
C ILE A 208 49.76 -5.02 24.09
N THR A 209 49.03 -5.96 24.68
CA THR A 209 49.64 -7.01 25.52
C THR A 209 50.55 -7.93 24.71
N LYS A 210 50.14 -8.32 23.50
CA LYS A 210 50.98 -9.11 22.58
C LYS A 210 52.27 -8.38 22.22
N GLU A 211 52.19 -7.11 21.83
CA GLU A 211 53.36 -6.29 21.50
C GLU A 211 54.33 -6.17 22.68
N LEU A 212 53.82 -5.96 23.90
CA LEU A 212 54.65 -5.92 25.10
C LEU A 212 55.34 -7.26 25.39
N ILE A 213 54.64 -8.39 25.22
CA ILE A 213 55.22 -9.73 25.40
C ILE A 213 56.32 -9.98 24.37
N GLU A 214 56.12 -9.57 23.11
CA GLU A 214 57.13 -9.68 22.05
C GLU A 214 58.38 -8.85 22.38
N ILE A 215 58.23 -7.63 22.89
CA ILE A 215 59.34 -6.77 23.31
C ILE A 215 60.14 -7.40 24.45
N ILE A 216 59.45 -7.89 25.51
CA ILE A 216 60.11 -8.49 26.68
C ILE A 216 60.84 -9.78 26.29
N SER A 217 60.19 -10.65 25.52
CA SER A 217 60.79 -11.92 25.06
C SER A 217 62.01 -11.69 24.17
N GLY A 218 61.99 -10.63 23.35
CA GLY A 218 63.15 -10.24 22.54
C GLY A 218 64.31 -9.68 23.37
N ALA A 219 64.01 -8.95 24.45
CA ALA A 219 65.02 -8.41 25.36
C ALA A 219 65.68 -9.49 26.23
N GLU A 220 64.93 -10.51 26.67
CA GLU A 220 65.46 -11.64 27.46
C GLU A 220 66.31 -12.62 26.64
N ALA A 221 66.18 -12.61 25.31
CA ALA A 221 66.92 -13.49 24.40
C ALA A 221 68.32 -12.96 24.01
N LEU A 222 68.68 -11.74 24.43
CA LEU A 222 69.99 -11.09 24.21
C LEU A 222 70.87 -11.21 25.46
#